data_AF-A0AAN8MIZ1-F1
#
_entry.id   AF-A0AAN8MIZ1-F1
#
_cell.length_a   1.000
_cell.length_b   1.000
_cell.length_c   1.000
_cell.angle_alpha   90.00
_cell.angle_beta   90.00
_cell.angle_gamma   90.00
#
_symmetry.space_group_name_H-M   'P 1'
#
loop_
_entity.id
_entity.type
_entity.pdbx_description
1 polymer ?
#
loop_
_entity_poly.entity_id
_entity_poly.type
_entity_poly.pdbx_seq_one_letter_code
_entity_poly.pdbx_strand_id
1 'polypeptide(L)'
;MTLRDSQPVVFVKSYCSCVAGCGICNHFVALLYQTAHYSECGMSVVPPVLSCTETEQKWHKPRTMVCIISIPDSCVTCILASLLIPSHK
;
A
#
# COMPACT_ATOMS: atom_id res chain seq x y z
N MET A 1 21.91 -11.08 10.42
CA MET A 1 21.90 -9.63 10.69
C MET A 1 22.00 -9.47 12.20
N THR A 2 23.15 -9.03 12.70
CA THR A 2 23.36 -8.78 14.13
C THR A 2 23.79 -7.33 14.26
N LEU A 3 22.99 -6.52 14.95
CA LEU A 3 23.29 -5.12 15.23
C LEU A 3 24.38 -5.04 16.31
N ARG A 4 25.64 -5.27 15.91
CA ARG A 4 26.78 -5.47 16.83
C ARG A 4 27.04 -4.30 17.77
N ASP A 5 26.69 -3.08 17.34
CA ASP A 5 26.94 -1.84 18.08
C ASP A 5 25.65 -1.18 18.62
N SER A 6 24.50 -1.85 18.49
CA SER A 6 23.24 -1.28 18.96
C SER A 6 23.03 -1.50 20.46
N GLN A 7 22.48 -0.49 21.12
CA GLN A 7 21.96 -0.63 22.47
C GLN A 7 20.56 -1.29 22.42
N PRO A 8 20.27 -2.25 23.32
CA PRO A 8 18.96 -2.87 23.36
C PRO A 8 17.87 -1.84 23.71
N VAL A 9 16.78 -1.86 22.95
CA VAL A 9 15.62 -1.00 23.23
C VAL A 9 14.84 -1.58 24.40
N VAL A 10 14.79 -0.86 25.51
CA VAL A 10 14.00 -1.22 26.69
C VAL A 10 12.56 -0.77 26.50
N PHE A 11 11.63 -1.72 26.47
CA PHE A 11 10.20 -1.45 26.33
C PHE A 11 9.53 -1.32 27.70
N VAL A 12 9.01 -0.12 28.01
CA VAL A 12 8.27 0.12 29.25
C VAL A 12 6.77 -0.15 29.07
N LYS A 13 6.17 0.32 27.97
CA LYS A 13 4.78 0.05 27.57
C LYS A 13 4.64 0.14 26.06
N SER A 14 3.83 -0.73 25.45
CA SER A 14 3.49 -0.70 24.03
C SER A 14 2.01 -1.00 23.84
N TYR A 15 1.38 -0.26 22.93
CA TYR A 15 -0.04 -0.41 22.61
C TYR A 15 -0.20 -0.51 21.09
N CYS A 16 -0.91 -1.53 20.64
CA CYS A 16 -1.28 -1.76 19.26
C CYS A 16 -2.81 -1.95 19.20
N SER A 17 -3.44 -1.45 18.14
CA SER A 17 -4.87 -1.66 17.90
C SER A 17 -5.21 -3.08 17.43
N CYS A 18 -4.23 -3.98 17.30
CA CYS A 18 -4.48 -5.37 16.96
C CYS A 18 -5.02 -6.18 18.16
N VAL A 19 -5.39 -7.43 17.91
CA VAL A 19 -5.97 -8.34 18.92
C VAL A 19 -5.08 -8.54 20.15
N ALA A 20 -3.76 -8.41 20.00
CA ALA A 20 -2.83 -8.50 21.12
C ALA A 20 -2.97 -7.31 22.10
N GLY A 21 -3.39 -6.13 21.62
CA GLY A 21 -3.60 -4.94 22.44
C GLY A 21 -2.31 -4.39 23.03
N CYS A 22 -1.90 -4.92 24.18
CA CYS A 22 -0.75 -4.46 24.96
C CYS A 22 0.38 -5.50 24.91
N GLY A 23 1.63 -5.03 24.82
CA GLY A 23 2.82 -5.89 24.78
C GLY A 23 3.44 -6.06 23.40
N ILE A 24 4.25 -7.11 23.22
CA ILE A 24 5.01 -7.35 21.98
C ILE A 24 4.16 -8.20 21.02
N CYS A 25 3.49 -7.54 20.08
CA CYS A 25 2.78 -8.19 19.00
C CYS A 25 3.63 -8.27 17.72
N ASN A 26 3.25 -9.12 16.77
CA ASN A 26 3.98 -9.27 15.50
C ASN A 26 4.08 -7.95 14.71
N HIS A 27 3.11 -7.04 14.82
CA HIS A 27 3.21 -5.72 14.21
C HIS A 27 4.32 -4.87 14.83
N PHE A 28 4.49 -4.93 16.15
CA PHE A 28 5.57 -4.22 16.84
C PHE A 28 6.93 -4.81 16.46
N VAL A 29 7.05 -6.13 16.40
CA VAL A 29 8.28 -6.79 15.96
C VAL A 29 8.63 -6.38 14.53
N ALA A 30 7.66 -6.40 13.61
CA ALA A 30 7.85 -5.96 12.24
C ALA A 30 8.27 -4.47 12.16
N LEU A 31 7.61 -3.60 12.94
CA LEU A 31 7.94 -2.18 13.00
C LEU A 31 9.39 -1.95 13.48
N LEU A 32 9.81 -2.65 14.53
CA LEU A 32 11.18 -2.53 15.07
C LEU A 32 12.21 -3.03 14.07
N TYR A 33 11.96 -4.18 13.46
CA TYR A 33 12.82 -4.73 12.41
C TYR A 33 12.96 -3.74 11.23
N GLN A 34 11.84 -3.19 10.77
CA GLN A 34 11.83 -2.23 9.66
C GLN A 34 12.60 -0.94 10.00
N THR A 35 12.43 -0.43 11.23
CA THR A 35 13.10 0.79 11.70
C THR A 35 14.61 0.58 11.84
N ALA A 36 15.03 -0.58 12.36
CA ALA A 36 16.44 -0.95 12.43
C ALA A 36 17.05 -1.05 11.04
N HIS A 37 16.36 -1.70 10.10
CA HIS A 37 16.81 -1.79 8.71
C HIS A 37 16.99 -0.41 8.07
N TYR A 38 16.04 0.53 8.24
CA TYR A 38 16.21 1.89 7.73
C TYR A 38 17.40 2.62 8.34
N SER A 39 17.66 2.39 9.63
CA SER A 39 18.81 2.97 10.32
C SER A 39 20.12 2.44 9.75
N GLU A 40 20.21 1.12 9.49
CA GLU A 40 21.37 0.49 8.84
C GLU A 40 21.56 0.97 7.39
N CYS A 41 20.48 1.30 6.68
CA CYS A 41 20.53 1.90 5.35
C CYS A 41 20.86 3.40 5.34
N GLY A 42 21.08 4.03 6.50
CA GLY A 42 21.37 5.47 6.60
C GLY A 42 20.19 6.37 6.23
N MET A 43 18.97 5.86 6.32
CA MET A 43 17.75 6.57 5.94
C MET A 43 17.25 7.41 7.12
N SER A 44 17.12 8.73 6.94
CA SER A 44 16.61 9.63 7.97
C SER A 44 15.07 9.69 8.04
N VAL A 45 14.40 9.22 6.98
CA VAL A 45 12.95 9.28 6.84
C VAL A 45 12.44 7.93 6.33
N VAL A 46 11.29 7.49 6.87
CA VAL A 46 10.58 6.31 6.38
C VAL A 46 10.12 6.58 4.94
N PRO A 47 10.45 5.70 3.97
CA PRO A 47 9.99 5.85 2.59
C PRO A 47 8.47 5.96 2.50
N PRO A 48 7.94 6.79 1.58
CA PRO A 48 6.52 6.78 1.31
C PRO A 48 6.10 5.37 0.86
N VAL A 49 5.00 4.88 1.42
CA VAL A 49 4.38 3.64 0.98
C VAL A 49 3.64 3.94 -0.31
N LEU A 50 4.35 3.91 -1.43
CA LEU A 50 3.75 4.00 -2.75
C LEU A 50 3.06 2.66 -3.02
N SER A 51 1.73 2.62 -2.97
CA SER A 51 1.00 1.44 -3.47
C SER A 51 1.26 1.34 -4.97
N CYS A 52 1.48 0.12 -5.51
CA CYS A 52 1.54 -0.09 -6.96
C CYS A 52 0.30 0.46 -7.70
N THR A 53 -0.81 0.70 -6.98
CA THR A 53 -2.07 1.27 -7.49
C THR A 53 -2.21 2.78 -7.27
N GLU A 54 -1.22 3.44 -6.67
CA GLU A 54 -1.25 4.90 -6.45
C GLU A 54 -1.26 5.66 -7.77
N THR A 55 -0.53 5.12 -8.76
CA THR A 55 -0.64 5.56 -10.15
C THR A 55 -1.76 4.82 -10.84
N GLU A 56 -2.60 5.55 -11.59
CA GLU A 56 -3.61 4.97 -12.48
C GLU A 56 -3.00 3.79 -13.23
N GLN A 57 -3.53 2.59 -12.98
CA GLN A 57 -3.12 1.42 -13.73
C GLN A 57 -3.50 1.66 -15.18
N LYS A 58 -2.48 1.86 -16.02
CA LYS A 58 -2.66 1.90 -17.47
C LYS A 58 -2.91 0.46 -17.92
N TRP A 59 -4.12 -0.03 -17.66
CA TRP A 59 -4.62 -1.25 -18.28
C TRP A 59 -4.35 -1.15 -19.77
N HIS A 60 -3.89 -2.25 -20.38
CA HIS A 60 -3.67 -2.32 -21.81
C HIS A 60 -4.91 -1.75 -22.52
N LYS A 61 -4.80 -0.54 -23.10
CA LYS A 61 -5.77 -0.07 -24.07
C LYS A 61 -5.67 -1.07 -25.22
N PRO A 62 -6.72 -1.86 -25.53
CA PRO A 62 -6.68 -2.76 -26.67
C PRO A 62 -6.29 -1.92 -27.89
N ARG A 63 -5.31 -2.40 -28.67
CA ARG A 63 -4.93 -1.72 -29.91
C ARG A 63 -6.20 -1.58 -30.75
N THR A 64 -6.59 -0.33 -31.00
CA THR A 64 -7.75 0.03 -31.79
C THR A 64 -7.69 -0.74 -33.11
N MET A 65 -8.48 -1.81 -33.25
CA MET A 65 -8.96 -2.16 -34.57
C MET A 65 -9.95 -1.05 -34.90
N VAL A 66 -9.60 -0.28 -35.91
CA VAL A 66 -10.30 0.92 -36.36
C VAL A 66 -11.77 0.57 -36.64
N CYS A 67 -12.64 0.75 -35.66
CA CYS A 67 -14.06 0.96 -35.91
C CYS A 67 -14.20 2.48 -35.95
N ILE A 68 -14.37 3.01 -37.16
CA ILE A 68 -14.50 4.44 -37.42
C ILE A 68 -15.63 4.96 -36.54
N ILE A 69 -15.26 5.80 -35.58
CA ILE A 69 -16.20 6.57 -34.79
C ILE A 69 -16.90 7.52 -35.75
N SER A 70 -18.20 7.34 -35.90
CA SER A 70 -19.11 8.45 -36.11
C SER A 70 -20.22 8.33 -35.08
N ILE A 71 -19.85 8.50 -33.81
CA ILE A 71 -20.83 8.77 -32.77
C ILE A 71 -20.30 10.00 -32.00
N PRO A 72 -21.04 11.12 -32.00
CA PRO A 72 -20.63 12.36 -31.35
C PRO A 72 -20.61 12.21 -29.83
N ASP A 73 -19.86 13.12 -29.20
CA ASP A 73 -19.43 13.18 -27.82
C ASP A 73 -20.33 12.53 -26.76
N SER A 74 -19.73 11.55 -26.08
CA SER A 74 -19.86 11.31 -24.63
C SER A 74 -21.25 10.96 -24.10
N CYS A 75 -21.76 9.83 -24.58
CA CYS A 75 -22.80 9.07 -23.89
C CYS A 75 -22.29 8.67 -22.48
N VAL A 76 -22.84 9.31 -21.46
CA VAL A 76 -22.56 9.17 -20.00
C VAL A 76 -22.75 7.73 -19.47
N THR A 77 -23.21 6.81 -20.32
CA THR A 77 -23.53 5.41 -20.02
C THR A 77 -22.30 4.55 -19.75
N CYS A 78 -21.12 4.87 -20.28
CA CYS A 78 -19.91 4.07 -20.02
C CYS A 78 -19.35 4.24 -18.60
N ILE A 79 -19.56 5.41 -17.96
CA ILE A 79 -19.07 5.64 -16.58
C ILE A 79 -19.98 4.92 -15.57
N LEU A 80 -21.28 4.84 -15.84
CA LEU A 80 -22.22 4.17 -14.93
C LEU A 80 -22.03 2.64 -14.89
N ALA A 81 -21.50 2.04 -15.97
CA ALA A 81 -21.19 0.61 -16.00
C ALA A 81 -20.03 0.20 -15.07
N SER A 82 -19.19 1.14 -14.62
CA SER A 82 -18.10 0.87 -13.67
C SER A 82 -18.53 0.94 -12.19
N LEU A 83 -19.73 1.46 -11.90
CA LEU A 83 -20.24 1.67 -10.52
C LEU A 83 -21.23 0.59 -10.05
N LEU A 84 -21.58 -0.37 -10.90
CA LEU A 84 -22.47 -1.49 -10.55
C LEU A 84 -21.76 -2.83 -10.69
N ILE A 85 -20.77 -3.06 -9.83
CA ILE A 85 -20.45 -4.43 -9.39
C ILE A 85 -21.20 -4.60 -8.06
N PRO A 86 -22.39 -5.23 -8.04
CA PRO A 86 -23.04 -5.57 -6.79
C PRO A 86 -22.14 -6.55 -6.03
N SER A 87 -21.71 -6.11 -4.85
CA SER A 87 -21.12 -6.98 -3.83
C SER A 87 -22.13 -8.07 -3.50
N HIS A 88 -21.88 -9.30 -3.93
CA HIS A 88 -22.68 -10.45 -3.54
C HIS A 88 -21.81 -11.45 -2.78
N LYS A 89 -21.94 -11.33 -1.44
CA LYS A 89 -21.87 -12.35 -0.38
C LYS A 89 -20.62 -13.22 -0.23
#